data_AF-N1V401-F1
#
_entry.id   AF-N1V401-F1
#
_cell.length_a   1.000
_cell.length_b   1.000
_cell.length_c   1.000
_cell.angle_alpha   90.00
_cell.angle_beta   90.00
_cell.angle_gamma   90.00
#
_symmetry.space_group_name_H-M   'P 1'
#
loop_
_entity.id
_entity.type
_entity.pdbx_description
1 polymer ?
#
loop_
_entity_poly.entity_id
_entity_poly.type
_entity_poly.pdbx_seq_one_letter_code
_entity_poly.pdbx_strand_id
1 'polypeptide(L)' 'MEERGSNKHGPALDDQMKHEDQGLIQGNQPGHAEEFRETEPFPDETDSPEVLEAMRNDSAKRNAEQGREQKQAEGGADS' A
#
# COMPACT_ATOMS: atom_id res chain seq x y z
N MET A 1 -12.27 25.70 31.60
CA MET A 1 -12.63 24.94 30.39
C MET A 1 -11.90 25.62 29.25
N GLU A 2 -10.80 25.04 28.77
CA GLU A 2 -10.12 25.55 27.58
C GLU A 2 -10.90 25.08 26.36
N GLU A 3 -11.64 26.00 25.75
CA GLU A 3 -12.28 25.73 24.47
C GLU A 3 -11.19 25.61 23.41
N ARG A 4 -10.85 24.38 23.04
CA ARG A 4 -9.91 24.07 21.95
C ARG A 4 -10.59 24.31 20.58
N GLY A 5 -11.05 25.54 20.35
CA GLY A 5 -11.54 26.03 19.06
C GLY A 5 -10.64 27.16 18.56
N SER A 6 -10.33 27.19 17.27
CA SER A 6 -9.43 28.18 16.69
C SER A 6 -10.03 29.58 16.88
N ASN A 7 -9.39 30.46 17.66
CA ASN A 7 -9.88 31.84 17.84
C ASN A 7 -9.75 32.72 16.58
N LYS A 8 -9.17 32.16 15.51
CA LYS A 8 -8.91 32.83 14.23
C LYS A 8 -10.10 32.79 13.28
N HIS A 9 -10.93 31.75 13.39
CA HIS A 9 -11.98 31.44 12.43
C HIS A 9 -13.29 31.11 13.17
N GLY A 10 -14.43 31.40 12.54
CA GLY A 10 -15.73 31.02 13.14
C GLY A 10 -15.96 29.51 13.11
N PRO A 11 -16.86 28.95 13.94
CA PRO A 11 -17.08 27.50 14.04
C PRO A 11 -17.36 26.81 12.70
N ALA A 12 -18.16 27.46 11.84
CA ALA A 12 -18.49 26.94 10.52
C ALA A 12 -17.26 26.84 9.57
N LEU A 13 -16.31 27.76 9.72
CA LEU A 13 -15.08 27.77 8.92
C LEU A 13 -14.07 26.74 9.45
N ASP A 14 -14.01 26.55 10.76
CA ASP A 14 -13.23 25.47 11.39
C ASP A 14 -13.71 24.08 10.94
N ASP A 15 -15.02 23.88 10.84
CA ASP A 15 -15.60 22.62 10.38
C ASP A 15 -15.30 22.37 8.89
N GLN A 16 -15.33 23.42 8.07
CA GLN A 16 -14.95 23.32 6.65
C GLN A 16 -13.47 22.95 6.48
N MET A 17 -12.57 23.64 7.20
CA MET A 17 -11.13 23.33 7.14
C MET A 17 -10.82 21.92 7.64
N LYS A 18 -11.49 21.45 8.70
CA LYS A 18 -11.35 20.06 9.16
C LYS A 18 -11.75 19.05 8.08
N HIS A 19 -12.78 19.33 7.30
CA HIS A 19 -13.19 18.45 6.21
C HIS A 19 -12.16 18.43 5.06
N GLU A 20 -11.49 19.55 4.80
CA GLU A 20 -10.40 19.62 3.82
C GLU A 20 -9.17 18.84 4.31
N ASP A 21 -8.78 19.01 5.58
CA ASP A 21 -7.62 18.34 6.16
C ASP A 21 -7.83 16.84 6.43
N GLN A 22 -9.08 16.41 6.63
CA GLN A 22 -9.41 15.01 6.90
C GLN A 22 -8.93 14.07 5.79
N GLY A 23 -8.99 14.50 4.52
CA GLY A 23 -8.50 13.71 3.40
C GLY A 23 -6.99 13.45 3.45
N LEU A 24 -6.24 14.43 3.96
CA LEU A 24 -4.78 14.32 4.10
C LEU A 24 -4.39 13.41 5.29
N ILE A 25 -5.14 13.49 6.39
CA ILE A 25 -4.88 12.67 7.60
C ILE A 25 -5.28 11.21 7.39
N GLN A 26 -6.37 10.96 6.67
CA GLN A 26 -6.85 9.61 6.35
C GLN A 26 -6.11 8.97 5.17
N GLY A 27 -5.36 9.77 4.40
CA GLY A 27 -4.47 9.27 3.36
C GLY A 27 -3.43 8.33 3.96
N ASN A 28 -3.47 7.06 3.59
CA ASN A 28 -2.61 5.99 4.11
C ASN A 28 -1.16 6.07 3.60
N GLN A 29 -0.69 7.26 3.22
CA GLN A 29 0.68 7.46 2.79
C GLN A 29 1.53 7.82 4.01
N PRO A 30 2.55 7.01 4.37
CA PRO A 30 3.47 7.39 5.42
C PRO A 30 4.06 8.74 5.04
N GLY A 31 3.88 9.73 5.91
CA GLY A 31 4.55 10.99 5.71
C GLY A 31 6.04 10.72 5.55
N HIS A 32 6.63 11.22 4.47
CA HIS A 32 8.06 11.51 4.41
C HIS A 32 9.01 10.29 4.48
N ALA A 33 8.66 9.13 3.90
CA ALA A 33 9.75 8.36 3.28
C ALA A 33 10.21 9.14 2.02
N GLU A 34 11.51 9.22 1.79
CA GLU A 34 12.00 9.82 0.55
C GLU A 34 11.42 8.96 -0.59
N GLU A 35 10.66 9.55 -1.53
CA GLU A 35 9.88 8.82 -2.56
C GLU A 35 10.72 7.73 -3.27
N PHE A 36 12.03 7.95 -3.42
CA PHE A 36 12.96 6.99 -4.03
C PHE A 36 13.24 5.73 -3.20
N ARG A 37 12.86 5.70 -1.93
CA ARG A 37 12.96 4.54 -1.03
C ARG A 37 11.62 3.85 -0.84
N GLU A 38 10.53 4.48 -1.24
CA GLU A 38 9.21 3.87 -1.17
C GLU A 38 9.12 2.77 -2.22
N THR A 39 8.59 1.62 -1.80
CA THR A 39 8.29 0.55 -2.76
C THR A 39 6.99 0.90 -3.46
N GLU A 40 6.96 0.78 -4.78
CA GLU A 40 5.74 0.94 -5.56
C GLU A 40 4.59 0.10 -4.98
N PRO A 41 3.35 0.63 -4.94
CA PRO A 41 2.21 -0.11 -4.44
C PRO A 41 1.96 -1.36 -5.28
N PHE A 42 1.47 -2.42 -4.62
CA PHE A 42 1.04 -3.61 -5.34
C PHE A 42 -0.19 -3.30 -6.20
N PRO A 43 -0.26 -3.82 -7.44
CA PRO A 43 -1.43 -3.64 -8.28
C PRO A 43 -2.72 -4.12 -7.61
N ASP A 44 -3.82 -3.39 -7.82
CA ASP A 44 -5.14 -3.66 -7.25
C ASP A 44 -6.27 -3.65 -8.30
N GLU A 45 -7.51 -3.81 -7.85
CA GLU A 45 -8.69 -3.88 -8.73
C GLU A 45 -8.96 -2.59 -9.52
N THR A 46 -8.28 -1.49 -9.20
CA THR A 46 -8.39 -0.21 -9.91
C THR A 46 -7.44 -0.12 -11.11
N ASP A 47 -6.45 -1.02 -11.19
CA ASP A 47 -5.48 -1.08 -12.28
C ASP A 47 -6.06 -1.69 -13.57
N SER A 48 -5.31 -1.54 -14.66
CA SER A 48 -5.70 -2.09 -15.95
C SER A 48 -5.72 -3.62 -15.94
N PRO A 49 -6.61 -4.25 -16.74
CA PRO A 49 -6.69 -5.71 -16.79
C PRO A 49 -5.39 -6.37 -17.29
N GLU A 50 -4.60 -5.66 -18.11
CA GLU A 50 -3.30 -6.13 -18.58
C GLU A 50 -2.29 -6.24 -17.43
N VAL A 51 -2.24 -5.25 -16.53
CA VAL A 51 -1.34 -5.22 -15.37
C VAL A 51 -1.70 -6.33 -14.38
N LEU A 52 -2.99 -6.48 -14.08
CA LEU A 52 -3.49 -7.52 -13.17
C LEU A 52 -3.15 -8.93 -13.69
N GLU A 53 -3.29 -9.15 -15.00
CA GLU A 53 -2.99 -10.44 -15.63
C GLU A 53 -1.48 -10.71 -15.67
N ALA A 54 -0.65 -9.70 -15.93
CA ALA A 54 0.81 -9.84 -15.85
C ALA A 54 1.27 -10.27 -14.44
N MET A 55 0.76 -9.61 -13.39
CA MET A 55 1.10 -9.93 -12.00
C MET A 55 0.67 -11.36 -11.61
N ARG A 56 -0.50 -11.81 -12.09
CA ARG A 56 -0.97 -13.19 -11.88
C ARG A 56 -0.04 -14.21 -12.51
N ASN A 57 0.37 -13.97 -13.76
CA ASN A 57 1.26 -14.86 -14.50
C ASN A 57 2.64 -14.96 -13.87
N ASP A 58 3.18 -13.84 -13.37
CA ASP A 58 4.48 -13.84 -12.69
C ASP A 58 4.42 -14.55 -11.34
N SER A 59 3.32 -14.40 -10.62
CA SER A 59 3.08 -15.15 -9.38
C SER A 59 2.97 -16.66 -9.64
N ALA A 60 2.29 -17.08 -10.71
CA ALA A 60 2.21 -18.49 -11.10
C ALA A 60 3.59 -19.07 -11.48
N LYS A 61 4.41 -18.30 -12.21
CA LYS A 61 5.77 -18.70 -12.58
C LYS A 61 6.66 -18.89 -11.34
N ARG A 62 6.66 -17.93 -10.41
CA ARG A 62 7.43 -18.01 -9.16
C ARG A 62 7.05 -19.25 -8.34
N ASN A 63 5.76 -19.52 -8.21
CA ASN A 63 5.28 -20.70 -7.47
C ASN A 63 5.71 -22.02 -8.14
N ALA A 64 5.71 -22.08 -9.48
CA ALA A 64 6.16 -23.25 -10.22
C ALA A 64 7.66 -23.48 -10.10
N GLU A 65 8.47 -22.42 -10.03
CA GLU A 65 9.91 -22.49 -9.82
C GLU A 65 10.25 -22.93 -8.39
N GLN A 66 9.62 -22.32 -7.38
CA GLN A 66 9.80 -22.72 -5.97
C GLN A 66 9.37 -24.17 -5.71
N GLY A 67 8.28 -24.63 -6.33
CA GLY A 67 7.85 -26.03 -6.23
C GLY A 67 8.81 -27.03 -6.89
N ARG A 68 9.60 -26.60 -7.89
CA ARG A 68 10.66 -27.41 -8.51
C ARG A 68 11.94 -27.41 -7.67
N GLU A 69 12.24 -26.31 -7.00
CA GLU A 69 13.40 -26.19 -6.10
C GLU A 69 13.21 -27.01 -4.82
N GLN A 70 12.01 -27.00 -4.23
CA GLN A 70 11.67 -27.82 -3.06
C GLN A 70 11.80 -29.33 -3.34
N LYS A 71 11.37 -29.80 -4.52
CA LYS A 71 11.52 -31.21 -4.91
C LYS A 71 12.97 -31.65 -5.09
N GLN A 72 13.86 -30.72 -5.44
CA GLN A 72 15.30 -31.01 -5.56
C GLN A 72 15.99 -31.02 -4.19
N ALA A 73 15.54 -30.18 -3.24
CA ALA A 73 16.06 -30.15 -1.87
C ALA A 73 15.68 -31.40 -1.06
N GLU A 74 14.48 -31.96 -1.26
CA GLU A 74 14.02 -33.16 -0.54
C GLU A 74 14.59 -34.49 -1.10
N GLY A 75 15.06 -34.49 -2.35
CA GLY A 75 15.65 -35.68 -3.00
C GLY A 75 17.13 -35.92 -2.72
N GLY A 76 17.80 -35.06 -1.95
CA GLY A 76 19.25 -35.08 -1.73
C GLY A 76 19.73 -35.62 -0.37
N ALA A 77 18.85 -36.22 0.44
CA ALA A 77 19.18 -36.63 1.82
C ALA A 77 19.36 -38.14 2.03
N ASP A 78 19.51 -38.96 0.99
CA ASP A 78 19.81 -40.39 1.13
C ASP A 78 20.81 -40.90 0.07
N SER A 79 22.11 -40.76 0.35
CA SER A 79 23.21 -41.63 -0.13
C SER A 79 24.49 -41.37 0.65
#